data_AF-A0A924P535-F1
#
_entry.id   AF-A0A924P535-F1
#
_cell.length_a   1.000
_cell.length_b   1.000
_cell.length_c   1.000
_cell.angle_alpha   90.00
_cell.angle_beta   90.00
_cell.angle_gamma   90.00
#
_symmetry.space_group_name_H-M   'P 1'
#
loop_
_entity.id
_entity.type
_entity.pdbx_description
1 polymer ?
#
loop_
_entity_poly.entity_id
_entity_poly.type
_entity_poly.pdbx_seq_one_letter_code
_entity_poly.pdbx_strand_id
1 'polypeptide(L)'
;ANDFNGWIQERSIYNTEKIDSNYQRILSMKDPGEADQDGSLIITNYGKGKFVYTGLVFFRELPAGVAGAYRLFANLIAAPVVARSKGNIVAGKTSAE
;
A
#
# COMPACT_ATOMS: atom_id res chain seq x y z
N ALA A 1 7.57 8.64 -10.41
CA ALA A 1 8.65 9.24 -9.60
C ALA A 1 8.29 10.66 -9.15
N ASN A 2 7.79 11.52 -10.05
CA ASN A 2 7.49 12.92 -9.73
C ASN A 2 6.46 13.15 -8.62
N ASP A 3 5.59 12.17 -8.33
CA ASP A 3 4.63 12.28 -7.23
C ASP A 3 5.32 12.47 -5.87
N PHE A 4 6.55 11.99 -5.70
CA PHE A 4 7.30 12.17 -4.45
C PHE A 4 8.15 13.45 -4.40
N ASN A 5 8.04 14.33 -5.41
CA ASN A 5 8.78 15.59 -5.42
C ASN A 5 8.20 16.55 -4.37
N GLY A 6 9.09 17.18 -3.60
CA GLY A 6 8.70 18.16 -2.57
C GLY A 6 8.14 17.56 -1.29
N TRP A 7 8.24 16.23 -1.12
CA TRP A 7 7.87 15.54 0.13
C TRP A 7 8.68 16.09 1.32
N ILE A 8 8.02 16.35 2.45
CA ILE A 8 8.63 17.05 3.58
C ILE A 8 8.82 16.15 4.80
N GLN A 9 10.08 15.76 5.03
CA GLN A 9 10.55 15.04 6.23
C GLN A 9 9.86 13.67 6.44
N GLU A 10 10.66 12.60 6.39
CA GLU A 10 10.22 11.20 6.44
C GLU A 10 9.25 10.84 5.29
N ARG A 11 9.30 9.62 4.75
CA ARG A 11 8.33 9.17 3.71
C ARG A 11 7.16 8.44 4.33
N SER A 12 7.44 7.60 5.30
CA SER A 12 6.47 6.89 6.11
C SER A 12 7.00 6.69 7.52
N ILE A 13 6.07 6.50 8.45
CA ILE A 13 6.32 6.09 9.83
C ILE A 13 5.39 4.93 10.16
N TYR A 14 5.88 4.01 10.97
CA TYR A 14 5.13 2.80 11.36
C TYR A 14 4.74 1.96 10.15
N ASN A 15 5.70 1.37 9.43
CA ASN A 15 5.39 0.44 8.35
C ASN A 15 4.91 -0.90 8.92
N THR A 16 3.95 -1.56 8.27
CA THR A 16 3.50 -2.88 8.70
C THR A 16 4.57 -3.94 8.44
N GLU A 17 4.81 -4.77 9.43
CA GLU A 17 5.56 -6.01 9.29
C GLU A 17 4.60 -7.22 9.28
N LYS A 18 5.10 -8.39 8.86
CA LYS A 18 4.36 -9.66 8.89
C LYS A 18 2.97 -9.57 8.24
N ILE A 19 2.93 -8.98 7.05
CA ILE A 19 1.70 -8.72 6.29
C ILE A 19 1.05 -10.03 5.84
N ASP A 20 -0.20 -10.24 6.23
CA ASP A 20 -1.02 -11.38 5.82
C ASP A 20 -1.23 -11.44 4.29
N SER A 21 -1.35 -12.64 3.74
CA SER A 21 -1.42 -12.87 2.29
C SER A 21 -2.68 -12.32 1.61
N ASN A 22 -3.72 -11.98 2.39
CA ASN A 22 -4.92 -11.33 1.86
C ASN A 22 -4.71 -9.84 1.54
N TYR A 23 -3.58 -9.25 1.95
CA TYR A 23 -3.26 -7.86 1.68
C TYR A 23 -2.40 -7.72 0.43
N GLN A 24 -2.77 -6.77 -0.42
CA GLN A 24 -1.93 -6.29 -1.50
C GLN A 24 -0.98 -5.23 -0.98
N ARG A 25 0.29 -5.35 -1.36
CA ARG A 25 1.36 -4.40 -1.02
C ARG A 25 1.54 -3.44 -2.19
N ILE A 26 1.11 -2.19 -2.00
CA ILE A 26 0.92 -1.24 -3.11
C ILE A 26 2.16 -0.39 -3.34
N LEU A 27 2.90 -0.08 -2.28
CA LEU A 27 4.06 0.78 -2.36
C LEU A 27 5.24 0.15 -1.62
N SER A 28 6.33 -0.06 -2.36
CA SER A 28 7.63 -0.41 -1.83
C SER A 28 8.56 0.80 -1.84
N MET A 29 9.29 1.01 -0.75
CA MET A 29 10.27 2.08 -0.60
C MET A 29 11.44 1.60 0.27
N LYS A 30 12.57 2.27 0.14
CA LYS A 30 13.73 2.04 0.99
C LYS A 30 14.52 3.31 1.18
N ASP A 31 15.28 3.34 2.27
CA ASP A 31 16.37 4.28 2.40
C ASP A 31 17.62 3.78 1.66
N PRO A 32 18.54 4.69 1.27
CA PRO A 32 19.75 4.30 0.56
C PRO A 32 20.56 3.26 1.35
N GLY A 33 20.82 2.12 0.72
CA GLY A 33 21.59 1.02 1.33
C GLY A 33 20.75 0.02 2.13
N GLU A 34 19.46 0.26 2.33
CA GLU A 34 18.57 -0.67 3.02
C GLU A 34 17.84 -1.62 2.05
N ALA A 35 17.23 -2.66 2.61
CA ALA A 35 16.32 -3.53 1.88
C ALA A 35 15.00 -2.83 1.55
N ASP A 36 14.32 -3.30 0.52
CA ASP A 36 13.01 -2.79 0.13
C ASP A 36 11.97 -3.08 1.23
N GLN A 37 11.19 -2.06 1.61
CA GLN A 37 10.09 -2.16 2.57
C GLN A 37 8.76 -1.91 1.86
N ASP A 38 7.86 -2.89 1.93
CA ASP A 38 6.57 -2.89 1.21
C ASP A 38 5.35 -2.72 2.13
N GLY A 39 5.58 -2.36 3.40
CA GLY A 39 4.55 -2.16 4.43
C GLY A 39 4.03 -0.74 4.60
N SER A 40 4.45 0.20 3.74
CA SER A 40 4.06 1.61 3.84
C SER A 40 2.63 1.89 3.37
N LEU A 41 2.10 1.03 2.50
CA LEU A 41 0.74 1.11 1.97
C LEU A 41 0.27 -0.30 1.58
N ILE A 42 -0.66 -0.84 2.35
CA ILE A 42 -1.30 -2.11 2.08
C ILE A 42 -2.81 -1.95 2.01
N ILE A 43 -3.44 -2.73 1.14
CA ILE A 43 -4.89 -2.70 0.96
C ILE A 43 -5.46 -4.11 0.92
N THR A 44 -6.69 -4.26 1.38
CA THR A 44 -7.46 -5.47 1.18
C THR A 44 -8.94 -5.13 1.06
N ASN A 45 -9.72 -6.07 0.55
CA ASN A 45 -11.17 -5.94 0.60
C ASN A 45 -11.68 -6.49 1.93
N TYR A 46 -12.60 -5.77 2.55
CA TYR A 46 -13.23 -6.21 3.78
C TYR A 46 -14.75 -6.02 3.69
N GLY A 47 -15.48 -7.13 3.74
CA GLY A 47 -16.93 -7.12 3.50
C GLY A 47 -17.27 -6.53 2.13
N LYS A 48 -18.09 -5.47 2.13
CA LYS A 48 -18.49 -4.72 0.92
C LYS A 48 -17.57 -3.53 0.61
N GLY A 49 -16.54 -3.32 1.42
CA GLY A 49 -15.65 -2.17 1.34
C GLY A 49 -14.20 -2.57 1.15
N LYS A 50 -13.35 -1.56 1.31
CA LYS A 50 -11.90 -1.67 1.20
C LYS A 50 -11.29 -1.16 2.49
N PHE A 51 -10.34 -1.92 3.02
CA PHE A 51 -9.50 -1.47 4.11
C PHE A 51 -8.16 -1.01 3.51
N VAL A 52 -7.76 0.20 3.89
CA VAL A 52 -6.48 0.79 3.50
C VAL A 52 -5.72 1.08 4.77
N TYR A 53 -4.53 0.49 4.88
CA TYR A 53 -3.56 0.90 5.87
C TYR A 53 -2.42 1.64 5.17
N THR A 54 -2.00 2.76 5.75
CA THR A 54 -0.84 3.48 5.26
C THR A 54 -0.05 4.09 6.40
N GLY A 55 1.26 3.85 6.38
CA GLY A 55 2.23 4.52 7.24
C GLY A 55 2.75 5.82 6.62
N LEU A 56 2.33 6.19 5.41
CA LEU A 56 2.74 7.44 4.77
C LEU A 56 2.37 8.64 5.64
N VAL A 57 3.29 9.60 5.75
CA VAL A 57 3.14 10.79 6.62
C VAL A 57 2.19 11.84 6.03
N PHE A 58 1.00 11.44 5.57
CA PHE A 58 0.01 12.36 4.96
C PHE A 58 -0.33 13.57 5.84
N PHE A 59 -0.24 13.43 7.16
CA PHE A 59 -0.45 14.52 8.10
C PHE A 59 0.57 15.67 7.99
N ARG A 60 1.74 15.44 7.38
CA ARG A 60 2.73 16.48 7.03
C ARG A 60 2.54 16.95 5.59
N GLU A 61 2.41 16.00 4.68
CA GLU A 61 2.42 16.29 3.25
C GLU A 61 1.18 17.01 2.74
N LEU A 62 0.00 16.66 3.28
CA LEU A 62 -1.24 17.32 2.89
C LEU A 62 -1.22 18.79 3.35
N PRO A 63 -0.93 19.13 4.63
CA PRO A 63 -0.80 20.54 5.03
C PRO A 63 0.29 21.32 4.27
N ALA A 64 1.39 20.66 3.86
CA ALA A 64 2.45 21.30 3.10
C ALA A 64 2.10 21.54 1.62
N GLY A 65 0.93 21.11 1.15
CA GLY A 65 0.50 21.35 -0.23
C GLY A 65 1.17 20.45 -1.26
N VAL A 66 1.72 19.30 -0.84
CA VAL A 66 2.47 18.41 -1.75
C VAL A 66 1.50 17.75 -2.73
N ALA A 67 1.57 18.14 -4.01
CA ALA A 67 0.60 17.77 -5.02
C ALA A 67 0.48 16.24 -5.23
N GLY A 68 1.59 15.50 -5.12
CA GLY A 68 1.56 14.05 -5.25
C GLY A 68 0.92 13.35 -4.07
N ALA A 69 1.05 13.88 -2.86
CA ALA A 69 0.36 13.36 -1.68
C ALA A 69 -1.16 13.50 -1.82
N TYR A 70 -1.64 14.66 -2.29
CA TYR A 70 -3.07 14.86 -2.58
C TYR A 70 -3.59 13.91 -3.67
N ARG A 71 -2.85 13.73 -4.77
CA ARG A 71 -3.24 12.78 -5.82
C ARG A 71 -3.33 11.36 -5.29
N LEU A 72 -2.32 10.91 -4.53
CA LEU A 72 -2.32 9.57 -3.95
C LEU A 72 -3.49 9.39 -3.00
N PHE A 73 -3.73 10.35 -2.10
CA PHE A 73 -4.84 10.29 -1.14
C PHE A 73 -6.21 10.24 -1.84
N ALA A 74 -6.42 11.10 -2.85
CA ALA A 74 -7.64 11.08 -3.66
C ALA A 74 -7.84 9.73 -4.37
N ASN A 75 -6.76 9.15 -4.93
CA ASN A 75 -6.82 7.83 -5.55
C ASN A 75 -7.15 6.72 -4.54
N LEU A 76 -6.64 6.79 -3.31
CA LEU A 76 -6.95 5.82 -2.26
C LEU A 76 -8.44 5.85 -1.88
N ILE A 77 -9.03 7.05 -1.81
CA ILE A 77 -10.47 7.23 -1.54
C ILE A 77 -11.31 6.75 -2.73
N ALA A 78 -10.96 7.20 -3.94
CA ALA A 78 -11.77 6.97 -5.14
C ALA A 78 -11.65 5.54 -5.69
N ALA A 79 -10.53 4.84 -5.40
CA ALA A 79 -10.31 3.52 -5.95
C ALA A 79 -11.43 2.56 -5.52
N PRO A 80 -11.98 1.76 -6.46
CA PRO A 80 -13.03 0.81 -6.14
C PRO A 80 -12.51 -0.27 -5.17
N VAL A 81 -13.45 -1.07 -4.64
CA VAL A 81 -13.11 -2.36 -4.02
C VAL A 81 -12.23 -3.11 -5.03
N VAL A 82 -11.07 -3.57 -4.58
CA VAL A 82 -10.08 -4.20 -5.44
C VAL A 82 -10.77 -5.39 -6.11
N ALA A 83 -10.86 -5.43 -7.44
CA ALA A 83 -11.39 -6.63 -8.08
C ALA A 83 -10.56 -7.82 -7.57
N ARG A 84 -11.20 -8.84 -6.96
CA ARG A 84 -10.48 -10.05 -6.56
C ARG A 84 -9.68 -10.47 -7.79
N SER A 85 -8.35 -10.54 -7.69
CA SER A 85 -7.62 -11.25 -8.72
C SER A 85 -8.26 -12.63 -8.74
N LYS A 86 -8.72 -13.07 -9.92
CA LYS A 86 -9.03 -14.48 -10.09
C LYS A 86 -7.72 -15.16 -9.72
N GLY A 87 -7.66 -15.73 -8.53
CA GLY A 87 -6.49 -16.46 -8.09
C GLY A 87 -6.14 -17.42 -9.22
N ASN A 88 -4.85 -17.53 -9.53
CA ASN A 88 -4.37 -18.72 -10.20
C ASN A 88 -4.93 -19.88 -9.38
N ILE A 89 -5.93 -20.57 -9.94
CA ILE A 89 -6.28 -21.90 -9.50
C ILE A 89 -5.03 -22.70 -9.81
N VAL A 90 -4.18 -22.87 -8.80
CA VAL A 90 -3.12 -23.86 -8.87
C VAL A 90 -3.87 -25.18 -8.81
N ALA A 91 -4.13 -25.72 -9.99
CA ALA A 91 -4.71 -27.03 -10.14
C ALA A 91 -3.81 -28.03 -9.41
N GLY A 92 -4.42 -28.78 -8.48
CA GLY A 92 -3.96 -30.09 -8.06
C GLY A 92 -2.63 -30.13 -7.29
N LYS A 93 -2.73 -30.50 -6.01
CA LYS A 93 -2.26 -31.82 -5.57
C LYS A 93 -2.91 -32.11 -4.22
N THR A 94 -4.05 -32.79 -4.29
CA THR A 94 -4.41 -33.76 -3.26
C THR A 94 -3.30 -34.79 -3.28
N SER A 95 -2.53 -34.90 -2.21
CA SER A 95 -1.89 -36.17 -1.87
C SER A 95 -2.41 -36.51 -0.49
N ALA A 96 -3.31 -37.50 -0.48
CA ALA A 96 -3.48 -38.36 0.66
C ALA A 96 -2.20 -39.20 0.79
N GLU A 97 -1.64 -39.19 2.00
CA GLU A 97 -0.84 -40.21 2.71
C GLU A 97 0.07 -39.50 3.72
#